data_AF-A0A5M5C7E4-F1
#
_entry.id   AF-A0A5M5C7E4-F1
#
_cell.length_a   1.000
_cell.length_b   1.000
_cell.length_c   1.000
_cell.angle_alpha   90.00
_cell.angle_beta   90.00
_cell.angle_gamma   90.00
#
_symmetry.space_group_name_H-M   'P 1'
#
loop_
_entity.id
_entity.type
_entity.pdbx_description
1 polymer ?
#
loop_
_entity_poly.entity_id
_entity_poly.type
_entity_poly.pdbx_seq_one_letter_code
_entity_poly.pdbx_strand_id
1 'polypeptide(L)'
;MLKVLTFMKQVANGLQVEGNFGTAHVYRSSLNAIIAYSGKVDFTFDEVSPEWLKGFEVYLRSRGCSWNTVSTYLRTFRAVYNRAVDLRKASYVPHLFRSVYTGTRADHKRALGDEDMKKVFAKLSRTSGVPLAVYQAQELFILMFSLRGMPFVDLAYLRKSDLRDNVITYRRRKTGRPLSVTLTPEAMILVKKYMNRDPSSPYLFPLLKSREGTKEAYREYQLALRSFN
;
A
#
# COMPACT_ATOMS: atom_id res chain seq x y z
N MET A 1 -15.68 8.69 -29.67
CA MET A 1 -15.34 7.47 -28.89
C MET A 1 -14.43 7.85 -27.74
N LEU A 2 -14.69 7.34 -26.53
CA LEU A 2 -13.85 7.65 -25.36
C LEU A 2 -12.51 6.94 -25.48
N LYS A 3 -11.43 7.69 -25.24
CA LYS A 3 -10.06 7.19 -25.27
C LYS A 3 -9.65 6.58 -23.93
N VAL A 4 -9.00 5.42 -23.97
CA VAL A 4 -8.69 4.55 -22.82
C VAL A 4 -7.71 5.21 -21.87
N LEU A 5 -6.58 5.73 -22.37
CA LEU A 5 -5.54 6.32 -21.52
C LEU A 5 -6.09 7.57 -20.81
N THR A 6 -6.84 8.38 -21.56
CA THR A 6 -7.52 9.56 -21.03
C THR A 6 -8.51 9.20 -19.91
N PHE A 7 -9.34 8.18 -20.11
CA PHE A 7 -10.31 7.74 -19.11
C PHE A 7 -9.64 7.14 -17.87
N MET A 8 -8.61 6.31 -18.03
CA MET A 8 -7.80 5.79 -16.93
C MET A 8 -7.20 6.92 -16.09
N LYS A 9 -6.69 7.98 -16.74
CA LYS A 9 -6.15 9.16 -16.05
C LYS A 9 -7.23 9.88 -15.25
N GLN A 10 -8.44 10.04 -15.81
CA GLN A 10 -9.57 10.62 -15.09
C GLN A 10 -9.94 9.80 -13.85
N VAL A 11 -10.05 8.47 -13.99
CA VAL A 11 -10.37 7.57 -12.88
C VAL A 11 -9.30 7.64 -11.77
N ALA A 12 -8.02 7.62 -12.14
CA ALA A 12 -6.92 7.73 -11.18
C ALA A 12 -6.92 9.07 -10.44
N ASN A 13 -7.28 10.17 -11.13
CA ASN A 13 -7.39 11.49 -10.52
C ASN A 13 -8.60 11.58 -9.58
N GLY A 14 -9.76 11.02 -9.97
CA GLY A 14 -10.93 10.94 -9.09
C GLY A 14 -10.62 10.22 -7.79
N LEU A 15 -9.97 9.05 -7.86
CA LEU A 15 -9.50 8.32 -6.68
C LEU A 15 -8.57 9.16 -5.80
N GLN A 16 -7.69 9.98 -6.38
CA GLN A 16 -6.85 10.86 -5.58
C GLN A 16 -7.67 11.95 -4.86
N VAL A 17 -8.62 12.57 -5.55
CA VAL A 17 -9.49 13.62 -4.97
C VAL A 17 -10.33 13.05 -3.82
N GLU A 18 -10.79 11.80 -3.94
CA GLU A 18 -11.48 11.05 -2.89
C GLU A 18 -10.56 10.64 -1.71
N GLY A 19 -9.26 10.94 -1.76
CA GLY A 19 -8.29 10.57 -0.72
C GLY A 19 -7.79 9.11 -0.82
N ASN A 20 -8.17 8.37 -1.87
CA ASN A 20 -7.75 6.99 -2.12
C ASN A 20 -6.34 6.93 -2.75
N PHE A 21 -5.35 7.61 -2.15
CA PHE A 21 -4.01 7.80 -2.72
C PHE A 21 -3.30 6.51 -3.11
N GLY A 22 -3.39 5.47 -2.27
CA GLY A 22 -2.78 4.16 -2.55
C GLY A 22 -3.38 3.49 -3.79
N THR A 23 -4.71 3.50 -3.90
CA THR A 23 -5.41 2.95 -5.07
C THR A 23 -5.11 3.79 -6.32
N ALA A 24 -5.15 5.13 -6.20
CA ALA A 24 -4.78 6.04 -7.28
C ALA A 24 -3.35 5.80 -7.79
N HIS A 25 -2.39 5.52 -6.88
CA HIS A 25 -1.02 5.18 -7.25
C HIS A 25 -0.95 3.90 -8.08
N VAL A 26 -1.68 2.84 -7.69
CA VAL A 26 -1.75 1.59 -8.48
C VAL A 26 -2.34 1.86 -9.87
N TYR A 27 -3.43 2.63 -9.96
CA TYR A 27 -4.05 2.99 -11.24
C TYR A 27 -3.10 3.76 -12.17
N ARG A 28 -2.31 4.69 -11.62
CA ARG A 28 -1.28 5.41 -12.38
C ARG A 28 -0.15 4.49 -12.85
N SER A 29 0.31 3.59 -12.00
CA SER A 29 1.34 2.61 -12.36
C SER A 29 0.85 1.68 -13.48
N SER A 30 -0.41 1.22 -13.42
CA SER A 30 -1.04 0.43 -14.50
C SER A 30 -1.19 1.24 -15.78
N LEU A 31 -1.65 2.50 -15.69
CA LEU A 31 -1.76 3.42 -16.83
C LEU A 31 -0.39 3.61 -17.52
N ASN A 32 0.67 3.88 -16.75
CA ASN A 32 2.01 4.06 -17.30
C ASN A 32 2.53 2.79 -18.00
N ALA A 33 2.20 1.61 -17.48
CA ALA A 33 2.54 0.34 -18.13
C ALA A 33 1.80 0.15 -19.45
N ILE A 34 0.52 0.54 -19.52
CA ILE A 34 -0.28 0.49 -20.74
C ILE A 34 0.22 1.51 -21.76
N ILE A 35 0.54 2.75 -21.35
CA ILE A 35 1.16 3.77 -22.22
C ILE A 35 2.45 3.24 -22.86
N ALA A 36 3.28 2.55 -22.07
CA ALA A 36 4.53 1.98 -22.55
C ALA A 36 4.30 0.80 -23.52
N TYR A 37 3.22 0.03 -23.33
CA TYR A 37 2.82 -1.05 -24.24
C TYR A 37 2.22 -0.52 -25.55
N SER A 38 1.35 0.50 -25.49
CA SER A 38 0.67 1.07 -26.65
C SER A 38 1.50 2.09 -27.44
N GLY A 39 2.79 2.25 -27.11
CA GLY A 39 3.66 3.20 -27.80
C GLY A 39 3.26 4.67 -27.63
N LYS A 40 2.62 5.02 -26.50
CA LYS A 40 2.06 6.36 -26.21
C LYS A 40 0.90 6.81 -27.11
N VAL A 41 0.39 5.93 -27.97
CA VAL A 41 -0.81 6.20 -28.77
C VAL A 41 -2.04 5.82 -27.94
N ASP A 42 -3.03 6.72 -27.89
CA ASP A 42 -4.30 6.49 -27.20
C ASP A 42 -5.29 5.77 -28.12
N PHE A 43 -5.99 4.79 -27.57
CA PHE A 43 -6.88 3.86 -28.26
C PHE A 43 -8.26 3.89 -27.62
N THR A 44 -9.24 3.28 -28.26
CA THR A 44 -10.62 3.18 -27.81
C THR A 44 -10.86 1.83 -27.13
N PHE A 45 -11.95 1.72 -26.37
CA PHE A 45 -12.30 0.45 -25.73
C PHE A 45 -12.67 -0.65 -26.73
N ASP A 46 -13.12 -0.29 -27.93
CA ASP A 46 -13.45 -1.25 -28.99
C ASP A 46 -12.20 -1.91 -29.59
N GLU A 47 -11.02 -1.29 -29.43
CA GLU A 47 -9.73 -1.86 -29.82
C GLU A 47 -9.18 -2.86 -28.77
N VAL A 48 -9.84 -3.01 -27.62
CA VAL A 48 -9.43 -3.92 -26.56
C VAL A 48 -10.04 -5.30 -26.79
N SER A 49 -9.24 -6.23 -27.31
CA SER A 49 -9.62 -7.63 -27.52
C SER A 49 -8.95 -8.59 -26.52
N PRO A 50 -9.38 -9.86 -26.43
CA PRO A 50 -8.66 -10.90 -25.68
C PRO A 50 -7.18 -11.03 -26.11
N GLU A 51 -6.88 -10.86 -27.40
CA GLU A 51 -5.53 -10.91 -27.96
C GLU A 51 -4.71 -9.70 -27.51
N TRP A 52 -5.30 -8.50 -27.49
CA TRP A 52 -4.66 -7.30 -26.95
C TRP A 52 -4.30 -7.49 -25.48
N LEU A 53 -5.23 -8.00 -24.67
CA LEU A 53 -5.00 -8.27 -23.26
C LEU A 53 -3.90 -9.32 -23.06
N LYS A 54 -3.88 -10.36 -23.89
CA LYS A 54 -2.83 -11.38 -23.85
C LYS A 54 -1.47 -10.82 -24.24
N GLY A 55 -1.42 -9.97 -25.27
CA GLY A 55 -0.22 -9.24 -25.65
C GLY A 55 0.32 -8.36 -24.53
N PHE A 56 -0.58 -7.65 -23.82
CA PHE A 56 -0.20 -6.85 -22.65
C PHE A 56 0.33 -7.71 -21.50
N GLU A 57 -0.28 -8.86 -21.20
CA GLU A 57 0.22 -9.81 -20.22
C GLU A 57 1.66 -10.28 -20.56
N VAL A 58 1.88 -10.71 -21.81
CA VAL A 58 3.18 -11.16 -22.29
C VAL A 58 4.23 -10.04 -22.20
N TYR A 59 3.86 -8.81 -22.58
CA TYR A 59 4.70 -7.63 -22.45
C TYR A 59 5.11 -7.36 -20.99
N LEU A 60 4.17 -7.45 -20.04
CA LEU A 60 4.52 -7.26 -18.63
C LEU A 60 5.48 -8.35 -18.14
N ARG A 61 5.28 -9.59 -18.59
CA ARG A 61 6.17 -10.72 -18.26
C ARG A 61 7.56 -10.57 -18.86
N SER A 62 7.68 -10.12 -20.12
CA SER A 62 8.99 -9.87 -20.76
C SER A 62 9.77 -8.75 -20.07
N ARG A 63 9.08 -7.83 -19.43
CA ARG A 63 9.65 -6.80 -18.54
C ARG A 63 10.06 -7.28 -17.14
N GLY A 64 9.96 -8.58 -16.86
CA GLY A 64 10.32 -9.14 -15.56
C GLY A 64 9.31 -8.87 -14.44
N CYS A 65 8.09 -8.41 -14.76
CA CYS A 65 7.06 -8.23 -13.73
C CYS A 65 6.63 -9.58 -13.15
N SER A 66 6.52 -9.66 -11.82
CA SER A 66 5.96 -10.84 -11.15
C SER A 66 4.50 -11.09 -11.57
N TRP A 67 4.02 -12.33 -11.44
CA TRP A 67 2.62 -12.66 -11.73
C TRP A 67 1.63 -11.85 -10.89
N ASN A 68 2.01 -11.45 -9.67
CA ASN A 68 1.20 -10.58 -8.82
C ASN A 68 1.14 -9.14 -9.37
N THR A 69 2.24 -8.62 -9.89
CA THR A 69 2.26 -7.31 -10.57
C THR A 69 1.40 -7.34 -11.83
N VAL A 70 1.56 -8.39 -12.66
CA VAL A 70 0.77 -8.63 -13.87
C VAL A 70 -0.73 -8.65 -13.56
N SER A 71 -1.13 -9.49 -12.60
CA SER A 71 -2.53 -9.59 -12.15
C SER A 71 -3.06 -8.27 -11.60
N THR A 72 -2.25 -7.54 -10.83
CA THR A 72 -2.64 -6.23 -10.30
C THR A 72 -2.98 -5.26 -11.42
N TYR A 73 -2.15 -5.20 -12.47
CA TYR A 73 -2.38 -4.29 -13.60
C TYR A 73 -3.58 -4.71 -14.45
N LEU A 74 -3.72 -6.00 -14.75
CA LEU A 74 -4.87 -6.52 -15.51
C LEU A 74 -6.19 -6.35 -14.76
N ARG A 75 -6.21 -6.59 -13.45
CA ARG A 75 -7.41 -6.35 -12.61
C ARG A 75 -7.76 -4.87 -12.53
N THR A 76 -6.75 -4.00 -12.46
CA THR A 76 -6.94 -2.55 -12.49
C THR A 76 -7.53 -2.11 -13.82
N PHE A 77 -7.00 -2.63 -14.94
CA PHE A 77 -7.54 -2.34 -16.26
C PHE A 77 -8.97 -2.87 -16.43
N ARG A 78 -9.26 -4.09 -15.94
CA ARG A 78 -10.62 -4.65 -15.89
C ARG A 78 -11.59 -3.78 -15.10
N ALA A 79 -11.16 -3.23 -13.96
CA ALA A 79 -12.00 -2.33 -13.17
C ALA A 79 -12.31 -1.03 -13.94
N VAL A 80 -11.33 -0.48 -14.67
CA VAL A 80 -11.56 0.70 -15.54
C VAL A 80 -12.51 0.36 -16.69
N TYR A 81 -12.30 -0.76 -17.38
CA TYR A 81 -13.18 -1.22 -18.45
C TYR A 81 -14.62 -1.38 -17.97
N ASN A 82 -14.84 -2.09 -16.86
CA ASN A 82 -16.17 -2.26 -16.27
C ASN A 82 -16.81 -0.91 -15.94
N ARG A 83 -16.05 0.04 -15.36
CA ARG A 83 -16.56 1.40 -15.09
C ARG A 83 -16.92 2.14 -16.38
N ALA A 84 -16.20 1.93 -17.47
CA ALA A 84 -16.54 2.51 -18.77
C ALA A 84 -17.85 1.90 -19.33
N VAL A 85 -18.05 0.59 -19.16
CA VAL A 85 -19.29 -0.12 -19.51
C VAL A 85 -20.48 0.43 -18.70
N ASP A 86 -20.34 0.56 -17.38
CA ASP A 86 -21.39 1.08 -16.50
C ASP A 86 -21.82 2.51 -16.91
N LEU A 87 -20.86 3.32 -17.37
CA LEU A 87 -21.10 4.67 -17.87
C LEU A 87 -21.53 4.73 -19.36
N ARG A 88 -21.79 3.58 -19.98
CA ARG A 88 -22.16 3.44 -21.41
C ARG A 88 -21.13 4.05 -22.38
N LYS A 89 -19.85 4.04 -21.98
CA LYS A 89 -18.72 4.53 -22.80
C LYS A 89 -17.91 3.43 -23.47
N ALA A 90 -18.22 2.17 -23.16
CA ALA A 90 -17.68 0.97 -23.79
C ALA A 90 -18.80 -0.08 -23.88
N SER A 91 -18.75 -0.92 -24.90
CA SER A 91 -19.67 -2.06 -25.04
C SER A 91 -19.27 -3.19 -24.10
N TYR A 92 -20.24 -3.88 -23.49
CA TYR A 92 -19.96 -5.07 -22.69
C TYR A 92 -19.59 -6.26 -23.57
N VAL A 93 -18.41 -6.84 -23.34
CA VAL A 93 -17.95 -8.06 -24.01
C VAL A 93 -17.84 -9.20 -22.99
N PRO A 94 -18.67 -10.26 -23.10
CA PRO A 94 -18.58 -11.42 -22.21
C PRO A 94 -17.18 -12.04 -22.22
N HIS A 95 -16.69 -12.41 -21.04
CA HIS A 95 -15.41 -13.12 -20.87
C HIS A 95 -14.15 -12.44 -21.44
N LEU A 96 -14.17 -11.13 -21.71
CA LEU A 96 -13.05 -10.38 -22.29
C LEU A 96 -11.69 -10.63 -21.60
N PHE A 97 -11.69 -10.71 -20.26
CA PHE A 97 -10.48 -10.92 -19.45
C PHE A 97 -10.21 -12.38 -19.08
N ARG A 98 -10.93 -13.36 -19.66
CA ARG A 98 -10.83 -14.78 -19.26
C ARG A 98 -9.48 -15.42 -19.61
N SER A 99 -8.83 -14.95 -20.69
CA SER A 99 -7.58 -15.51 -21.22
C SER A 99 -6.31 -15.01 -20.50
N VAL A 100 -6.45 -14.08 -19.55
CA VAL A 100 -5.33 -13.46 -18.84
C VAL A 100 -5.39 -13.74 -17.34
N TYR A 101 -4.21 -13.74 -16.71
CA TYR A 101 -4.03 -14.06 -15.31
C TYR A 101 -4.46 -12.89 -14.41
N THR A 102 -5.57 -13.09 -13.70
CA THR A 102 -6.07 -12.16 -12.67
C THR A 102 -6.07 -12.77 -11.26
N GLY A 103 -5.27 -13.82 -11.03
CA GLY A 103 -5.16 -14.53 -9.75
C GLY A 103 -4.16 -13.88 -8.77
N THR A 104 -3.91 -14.52 -7.63
CA THR A 104 -2.85 -14.12 -6.69
C THR A 104 -1.96 -15.34 -6.39
N ARG A 105 -0.64 -15.14 -6.41
CA ARG A 105 0.35 -16.16 -6.01
C ARG A 105 0.92 -15.82 -4.65
N ALA A 106 1.02 -16.83 -3.79
CA ALA A 106 1.66 -16.77 -2.48
C ALA A 106 2.76 -17.85 -2.41
N ASP A 107 3.68 -17.79 -3.37
CA ASP A 107 4.77 -18.74 -3.58
C ASP A 107 5.94 -18.57 -2.59
N HIS A 108 5.98 -17.48 -1.82
CA HIS A 108 7.01 -17.23 -0.83
C HIS A 108 6.45 -17.18 0.60
N LYS A 109 6.95 -18.07 1.48
CA LYS A 109 6.68 -18.00 2.93
C LYS A 109 7.37 -16.75 3.49
N ARG A 110 6.57 -15.78 3.94
CA ARG A 110 7.04 -14.54 4.57
C ARG A 110 6.96 -14.56 6.10
N ALA A 111 6.33 -15.58 6.67
CA ALA A 111 6.22 -15.73 8.12
C ALA A 111 7.57 -16.16 8.69
N LEU A 112 8.07 -15.38 9.65
CA LEU A 112 9.25 -15.74 10.44
C LEU A 112 8.90 -16.92 11.36
N GLY A 113 9.81 -17.88 11.48
CA GLY A 113 9.71 -18.96 12.46
C GLY A 113 10.14 -18.48 13.85
N ASP A 114 9.89 -19.30 14.87
CA ASP A 114 10.17 -18.96 16.27
C ASP A 114 11.63 -18.60 16.50
N GLU A 115 12.57 -19.31 15.88
CA GLU A 115 14.01 -19.03 16.01
C GLU A 115 14.40 -17.67 15.42
N ASP A 116 13.81 -17.28 14.29
CA ASP A 116 14.08 -15.96 13.71
C ASP A 116 13.40 -14.86 14.52
N MET A 117 12.20 -15.12 15.04
CA MET A 117 11.53 -14.20 15.98
C MET A 117 12.35 -14.00 17.26
N LYS A 118 12.94 -15.06 17.83
CA LYS A 118 13.85 -14.93 18.99
C LYS A 118 15.04 -14.03 18.68
N LYS A 119 15.65 -14.15 17.48
CA LYS A 119 16.74 -13.25 17.05
C LYS A 119 16.28 -11.80 16.94
N VAL A 120 15.06 -11.55 16.43
CA VAL A 120 14.51 -10.20 16.35
C VAL A 120 14.26 -9.60 17.74
N PHE A 121 13.90 -10.40 18.74
CA PHE A 121 13.73 -9.93 20.12
C PHE A 121 15.03 -9.88 20.93
N ALA A 122 16.14 -10.41 20.39
CA ALA A 122 17.44 -10.32 21.03
C ALA A 122 17.91 -8.86 21.04
N LYS A 123 18.45 -8.43 22.19
CA LYS A 123 18.95 -7.07 22.37
C LYS A 123 20.13 -6.84 21.43
N LEU A 124 19.94 -6.04 20.39
CA LEU A 124 21.05 -5.56 19.57
C LEU A 124 21.94 -4.67 20.44
N SER A 125 23.20 -5.05 20.59
CA SER A 125 24.17 -4.19 21.26
C SER A 125 24.48 -2.99 20.38
N ARG A 126 24.46 -1.77 20.93
CA ARG A 126 24.91 -0.56 20.22
C ARG A 126 26.38 -0.62 19.79
N THR A 127 27.16 -1.53 20.36
CA THR A 127 28.57 -1.76 20.01
C THR A 127 28.77 -2.69 18.81
N SER A 128 27.70 -3.23 18.22
CA SER A 128 27.77 -4.20 17.11
C SER A 128 28.04 -3.59 15.73
N GLY A 129 28.26 -2.27 15.64
CA GLY A 129 28.46 -1.57 14.36
C GLY A 129 27.20 -1.46 13.49
N VAL A 130 26.05 -1.93 13.98
CA VAL A 130 24.77 -1.87 13.27
C VAL A 130 24.30 -0.41 13.12
N PRO A 131 23.87 0.02 11.91
CA PRO A 131 23.36 1.37 11.71
C PRO A 131 22.17 1.69 12.63
N LEU A 132 22.12 2.92 13.15
CA LEU A 132 21.06 3.37 14.05
C LEU A 132 19.65 3.13 13.47
N ALA A 133 19.48 3.31 12.16
CA ALA A 133 18.20 3.09 11.48
C ALA A 133 17.71 1.64 11.60
N VAL A 134 18.61 0.66 11.51
CA VAL A 134 18.26 -0.77 11.64
C VAL A 134 17.80 -1.08 13.06
N TYR A 135 18.49 -0.51 14.05
CA TYR A 135 18.10 -0.63 15.45
C TYR A 135 16.71 -0.02 15.72
N GLN A 136 16.44 1.16 15.16
CA GLN A 136 15.13 1.81 15.27
C GLN A 136 14.03 1.00 14.56
N ALA A 137 14.31 0.46 13.37
CA ALA A 137 13.37 -0.39 12.64
C ALA A 137 13.04 -1.67 13.43
N GLN A 138 14.03 -2.31 14.05
CA GLN A 138 13.82 -3.48 14.92
C GLN A 138 12.91 -3.15 16.11
N GLU A 139 13.18 -2.06 16.83
CA GLU A 139 12.37 -1.68 17.98
C GLU A 139 10.94 -1.28 17.59
N LEU A 140 10.76 -0.59 16.47
CA LEU A 140 9.43 -0.29 15.92
C LEU A 140 8.71 -1.56 15.46
N PHE A 141 9.43 -2.52 14.89
CA PHE A 141 8.87 -3.84 14.55
C PHE A 141 8.39 -4.58 15.80
N ILE A 142 9.19 -4.62 16.86
CA ILE A 142 8.82 -5.22 18.15
C ILE A 142 7.56 -4.55 18.70
N LEU A 143 7.50 -3.22 18.69
CA LEU A 143 6.33 -2.47 19.12
C LEU A 143 5.10 -2.83 18.28
N MET A 144 5.22 -2.82 16.95
CA MET A 144 4.15 -3.20 16.03
C MET A 144 3.65 -4.62 16.27
N PHE A 145 4.56 -5.57 16.55
CA PHE A 145 4.23 -6.94 16.90
C PHE A 145 3.44 -7.01 18.22
N SER A 146 3.93 -6.35 19.28
CA SER A 146 3.25 -6.25 20.58
C SER A 146 1.86 -5.60 20.47
N LEU A 147 1.65 -4.72 19.49
CA LEU A 147 0.36 -4.12 19.17
C LEU A 147 -0.53 -5.00 18.27
N ARG A 148 -0.49 -6.33 18.48
CA ARG A 148 -1.24 -7.35 17.74
C ARG A 148 -0.91 -7.35 16.23
N GLY A 149 0.36 -7.17 15.88
CA GLY A 149 0.79 -7.11 14.49
C GLY A 149 0.22 -5.91 13.74
N MET A 150 0.28 -4.73 14.37
CA MET A 150 -0.12 -3.46 13.78
C MET A 150 0.75 -3.17 12.53
N PRO A 151 0.17 -2.94 11.34
CA PRO A 151 0.90 -2.50 10.16
C PRO A 151 1.45 -1.09 10.35
N PHE A 152 2.54 -0.82 9.65
CA PHE A 152 3.23 0.46 9.72
C PHE A 152 2.32 1.65 9.37
N VAL A 153 1.36 1.50 8.46
CA VAL A 153 0.40 2.57 8.12
C VAL A 153 -0.55 2.90 9.27
N ASP A 154 -0.90 1.93 10.12
CA ASP A 154 -1.71 2.19 11.30
C ASP A 154 -0.85 2.86 12.38
N LEU A 155 0.40 2.42 12.55
CA LEU A 155 1.39 3.05 13.46
C LEU A 155 1.67 4.51 13.09
N ALA A 156 1.92 4.79 11.82
CA ALA A 156 2.31 6.12 11.33
C ALA A 156 1.24 7.19 11.58
N TYR A 157 -0.03 6.80 11.60
CA TYR A 157 -1.14 7.72 11.79
C TYR A 157 -1.81 7.59 13.16
N LEU A 158 -1.26 6.77 14.06
CA LEU A 158 -1.78 6.66 15.41
C LEU A 158 -1.71 8.03 16.08
N ARG A 159 -2.77 8.45 16.77
CA ARG A 159 -2.85 9.76 17.42
C ARG A 159 -2.56 9.65 18.91
N LYS A 160 -2.12 10.74 19.52
CA LYS A 160 -1.94 10.80 20.98
C LYS A 160 -3.25 10.53 21.72
N SER A 161 -4.37 10.97 21.17
CA SER A 161 -5.71 10.72 21.70
C SER A 161 -6.12 9.23 21.71
N ASP A 162 -5.45 8.41 20.90
CA ASP A 162 -5.73 6.99 20.78
C ASP A 162 -5.11 6.18 21.92
N LEU A 163 -4.11 6.74 22.61
CA LEU A 163 -3.49 6.18 23.80
C LEU A 163 -4.14 6.79 25.06
N ARG A 164 -4.73 5.94 25.89
CA ARG A 164 -5.21 6.29 27.24
C ARG A 164 -4.61 5.32 28.24
N ASP A 165 -3.87 5.86 29.21
CA ASP A 165 -3.06 5.07 30.15
C ASP A 165 -2.11 4.11 29.43
N ASN A 166 -2.42 2.81 29.46
CA ASN A 166 -1.70 1.76 28.75
C ASN A 166 -2.56 1.06 27.70
N VAL A 167 -3.61 1.70 27.18
CA VAL A 167 -4.49 1.12 26.15
C VAL A 167 -4.47 1.97 24.90
N ILE A 168 -4.20 1.35 23.75
CA ILE A 168 -4.33 1.97 22.42
C ILE A 168 -5.63 1.50 21.77
N THR A 169 -6.50 2.45 21.42
CA THR A 169 -7.74 2.19 20.67
C THR A 169 -7.72 2.91 19.33
N TYR A 170 -7.86 2.16 18.23
CA TYR A 170 -7.73 2.71 16.87
C TYR A 170 -8.60 1.96 15.86
N ARG A 171 -8.75 2.52 14.66
CA ARG A 171 -9.47 1.89 13.54
C ARG A 171 -8.47 1.49 12.45
N ARG A 172 -8.44 0.20 12.09
CA ARG A 172 -7.59 -0.32 11.01
C ARG A 172 -7.85 0.45 9.72
N ARG A 173 -6.83 1.05 9.12
CA ARG A 173 -7.01 1.84 7.88
C ARG A 173 -7.52 1.01 6.71
N LYS A 174 -7.01 -0.21 6.55
CA LYS A 174 -7.36 -1.06 5.41
C LYS A 174 -8.78 -1.62 5.48
N THR A 175 -9.25 -1.97 6.68
CA THR A 175 -10.51 -2.72 6.85
C THR A 175 -11.58 -1.95 7.61
N GLY A 176 -11.26 -0.80 8.19
CA GLY A 176 -12.17 -0.04 9.02
C GLY A 176 -12.56 -0.74 10.32
N ARG A 177 -11.91 -1.84 10.72
CA ARG A 177 -12.26 -2.54 11.97
C ARG A 177 -11.68 -1.80 13.18
N PRO A 178 -12.48 -1.52 14.23
CA PRO A 178 -11.95 -0.99 15.48
C PRO A 178 -11.14 -2.08 16.21
N LEU A 179 -10.06 -1.67 16.87
CA LEU A 179 -9.22 -2.50 17.70
C LEU A 179 -8.86 -1.75 18.99
N SER A 180 -8.79 -2.48 20.09
CA SER A 180 -8.26 -2.01 21.36
C SER A 180 -7.21 -2.99 21.85
N VAL A 181 -6.06 -2.46 22.28
CA VAL A 181 -4.90 -3.25 22.71
C VAL A 181 -4.37 -2.68 24.00
N THR A 182 -4.36 -3.48 25.06
CA THR A 182 -3.65 -3.17 26.31
C THR A 182 -2.17 -3.47 26.14
N LEU A 183 -1.32 -2.49 26.44
CA LEU A 183 0.12 -2.55 26.29
C LEU A 183 0.76 -3.14 27.55
N THR A 184 1.75 -4.00 27.33
CA THR A 184 2.64 -4.48 28.40
C THR A 184 3.60 -3.35 28.82
N PRO A 185 4.23 -3.45 30.00
CA PRO A 185 5.25 -2.50 30.43
C PRO A 185 6.38 -2.31 29.40
N GLU A 186 6.82 -3.39 28.75
CA GLU A 186 7.89 -3.39 27.75
C GLU A 186 7.47 -2.61 26.49
N ALA A 187 6.24 -2.82 26.01
CA ALA A 187 5.70 -2.06 24.90
C ALA A 187 5.58 -0.57 25.26
N MET A 188 5.16 -0.25 26.49
CA MET A 188 5.08 1.13 26.97
C MET A 188 6.45 1.82 27.03
N ILE A 189 7.55 1.10 27.30
CA ILE A 189 8.90 1.66 27.22
C ILE A 189 9.20 2.11 25.78
N LEU A 190 8.89 1.28 24.78
CA LEU A 190 9.09 1.63 23.37
C LEU A 190 8.19 2.79 22.93
N VAL A 191 6.91 2.79 23.35
CA VAL A 191 6.02 3.93 23.09
C VAL A 191 6.62 5.22 23.65
N LYS A 192 7.01 5.25 24.92
CA LYS A 192 7.60 6.44 25.56
C LYS A 192 8.93 6.87 24.92
N LYS A 193 9.72 5.92 24.41
CA LYS A 193 10.99 6.19 23.72
C LYS A 193 10.76 6.91 22.39
N TYR A 194 9.78 6.46 21.61
CA TYR A 194 9.53 6.94 20.25
C TYR A 194 8.41 7.98 20.14
N MET A 195 7.64 8.21 21.21
CA MET A 195 6.51 9.12 21.15
C MET A 195 6.91 10.54 20.78
N ASN A 196 6.06 11.18 19.98
CA ASN A 196 6.24 12.55 19.57
C ASN A 196 6.05 13.49 20.77
N ARG A 197 7.09 14.28 21.06
CA ARG A 197 7.12 15.22 22.18
C ARG A 197 6.56 16.59 21.84
N ASP A 198 6.40 16.92 20.55
CA ASP A 198 5.82 18.18 20.11
C ASP A 198 4.33 18.24 20.44
N PRO A 199 3.86 19.11 21.35
CA PRO A 199 2.45 19.18 21.75
C PRO A 199 1.50 19.56 20.60
N SER A 200 1.99 20.28 19.59
CA SER A 200 1.18 20.71 18.44
C SER A 200 0.87 19.58 17.47
N SER A 201 1.69 18.52 17.47
CA SER A 201 1.45 17.36 16.63
C SER A 201 0.37 16.44 17.22
N PRO A 202 -0.66 16.05 16.43
CA PRO A 202 -1.68 15.12 16.89
C PRO A 202 -1.20 13.66 16.91
N TYR A 203 -0.13 13.34 16.18
CA TYR A 203 0.36 11.98 15.99
C TYR A 203 1.14 11.48 17.21
N LEU A 204 0.95 10.22 17.59
CA LEU A 204 1.67 9.58 18.69
C LEU A 204 3.15 9.42 18.36
N PHE A 205 3.51 9.17 17.10
CA PHE A 205 4.89 9.04 16.64
C PHE A 205 5.24 10.15 15.64
N PRO A 206 6.50 10.63 15.60
CA PRO A 206 6.93 11.71 14.72
C PRO A 206 7.20 11.23 13.29
N LEU A 207 6.27 10.43 12.73
CA LEU A 207 6.36 9.87 11.38
C LEU A 207 5.66 10.76 10.34
N LEU A 208 4.71 11.59 10.79
CA LEU A 208 3.93 12.51 9.98
C LEU A 208 3.91 13.89 10.63
N LYS A 209 3.82 14.92 9.80
CA LYS A 209 3.66 16.33 10.20
C LYS A 209 2.37 16.91 9.62
N SER A 210 2.08 16.56 8.37
CA SER A 210 0.94 17.08 7.64
C SER A 210 -0.38 16.47 8.13
N ARG A 211 -1.48 17.19 7.92
CA ARG A 211 -2.83 16.73 8.28
C ARG A 211 -3.20 15.46 7.53
N GLU A 212 -3.81 14.51 8.23
CA GLU A 212 -4.31 13.27 7.63
C GLU A 212 -5.25 13.56 6.45
N GLY A 213 -5.15 12.73 5.40
CA GLY A 213 -5.97 12.85 4.18
C GLY A 213 -5.39 13.83 3.16
N THR A 214 -4.31 14.54 3.49
CA THR A 214 -3.58 15.38 2.53
C THR A 214 -2.60 14.57 1.68
N LYS A 215 -2.25 15.10 0.51
CA LYS A 215 -1.24 14.50 -0.38
C LYS A 215 0.14 14.52 0.28
N GLU A 216 0.40 15.55 1.08
CA GLU A 216 1.63 15.77 1.83
C GLU A 216 1.80 14.68 2.89
N ALA A 217 0.76 14.40 3.69
CA ALA A 217 0.80 13.30 4.67
C ALA A 217 0.99 11.93 4.00
N TYR A 218 0.39 11.70 2.83
CA TYR A 218 0.63 10.47 2.07
C TYR A 218 2.10 10.35 1.60
N ARG A 219 2.70 11.46 1.16
CA ARG A 219 4.12 11.51 0.76
C ARG A 219 5.05 11.28 1.96
N GLU A 220 4.78 11.92 3.10
CA GLU A 220 5.50 11.71 4.36
C GLU A 220 5.45 10.25 4.78
N TYR A 221 4.26 9.64 4.75
CA TYR A 221 4.07 8.22 5.00
C TYR A 221 4.93 7.34 4.06
N GLN A 222 4.94 7.63 2.76
CA GLN A 222 5.74 6.86 1.79
C GLN A 222 7.24 6.96 2.08
N LEU A 223 7.72 8.14 2.49
CA LEU A 223 9.12 8.34 2.87
C LEU A 223 9.45 7.60 4.16
N ALA A 224 8.60 7.73 5.19
CA ALA A 224 8.77 7.02 6.46
C ALA A 224 8.79 5.49 6.27
N LEU A 225 7.88 4.97 5.43
CA LEU A 225 7.85 3.54 5.11
C LEU A 225 9.11 3.07 4.37
N ARG A 226 9.66 3.90 3.47
CA ARG A 226 10.92 3.60 2.78
C ARG A 226 12.13 3.64 3.70
N SER A 227 12.13 4.51 4.70
CA SER A 227 13.19 4.55 5.71
C SER A 227 13.10 3.40 6.70
N PHE A 228 11.89 2.88 6.93
CA PHE A 228 11.66 1.72 7.79
C PHE A 228 12.05 0.38 7.15
N ASN A 229 11.79 0.22 5.84
CA ASN A 229 12.12 -0.99 5.07
C ASN A 229 13.59 -1.00 4.62
#